data_AF-A0AAD9LCD3-F1
#
_entry.id   AF-A0AAD9LCD3-F1
#
_cell.length_a   1.000
_cell.length_b   1.000
_cell.length_c   1.000
_cell.angle_alpha   90.00
_cell.angle_beta   90.00
_cell.angle_gamma   90.00
#
_symmetry.space_group_name_H-M   'P 1'
#
loop_
_entity.id
_entity.type
_entity.pdbx_description
1 polymer ?
#
loop_
_entity_poly.entity_id
_entity_poly.type
_entity_poly.pdbx_seq_one_letter_code
_entity_poly.pdbx_strand_id
1 'polypeptide(L)'
;MTAAIVLPPMAFVAFFSLDVLILLAHHYEFWFVTALNTLNWIGLGVIFGDIRAISCFGLWLSSQSVVLIDSNYRTFPTAVKSIIISGPFLILLVICCSYNLVADTSYPVIKIGQLMLQSRQVVVFTASTLFVFVVKKAYTKNRRLRLRLRDREADPDSAQGLHTIPCVGLHARLKLKRYGPKRSLGQLQFGSSTMKNLLTLAPRSRPVAELTNVQKLKLSPYDQLIVDSRNVVLSGKLLKWMETSYAQGLIYLTGVMGLSSTAIVWLMILYRQDGSNDPIKLVVAAIAGVSSLIFMFVVFSLAQRDLLRLVAWNFDVLFSTFQGTALAVLLLDLLRWRSASNLAVLAWWLWFHCLLALDALTPSLTQQLNIRKHFGFPAVIVILAVATGCALELIIRGSDGVFSSRLLWSVRLSGTDFELHTASLAIQRTVTIVGWFPRVLIELATGSPDQLLFIHRQVEFFSPYVTFSDPVPSNTQATTSLR
;
A
#
# COMPACT_ATOMS: atom_id res chain seq x y z
N MET A 1 -25.07 14.72 -23.56
CA MET A 1 -24.58 13.56 -22.79
C MET A 1 -23.17 13.78 -22.23
N THR A 2 -22.19 14.15 -23.05
CA THR A 2 -20.79 14.45 -22.63
C THR A 2 -20.70 15.55 -21.56
N ALA A 3 -21.40 16.67 -21.75
CA ALA A 3 -21.47 17.75 -20.75
C ALA A 3 -22.03 17.25 -19.40
N ALA A 4 -23.03 16.37 -19.40
CA ALA A 4 -23.63 15.83 -18.18
C ALA A 4 -22.69 14.87 -17.41
N ILE A 5 -21.73 14.24 -18.10
CA ILE A 5 -20.76 13.31 -17.48
C ILE A 5 -19.54 14.09 -16.96
N VAL A 6 -19.14 15.18 -17.62
CA VAL A 6 -17.92 15.94 -17.31
C VAL A 6 -18.16 17.09 -16.32
N LEU A 7 -19.31 17.78 -16.38
CA LEU A 7 -19.59 18.93 -15.50
C LEU A 7 -19.57 18.58 -14.00
N PRO A 8 -20.23 17.49 -13.54
CA PRO A 8 -20.30 17.21 -12.12
C PRO A 8 -18.92 16.97 -11.50
N PRO A 9 -18.03 16.12 -12.06
CA PRO A 9 -16.66 15.96 -11.57
C PRO A 9 -15.84 17.26 -11.55
N MET A 10 -16.01 18.13 -12.55
CA MET A 10 -15.31 19.41 -12.60
C MET A 10 -15.77 20.38 -11.52
N ALA A 11 -17.06 20.37 -11.17
CA ALA A 11 -17.58 21.16 -10.06
C ALA A 11 -17.04 20.69 -8.69
N PHE A 12 -16.67 19.41 -8.53
CA PHE A 12 -16.04 18.91 -7.31
C PHE A 12 -14.66 19.51 -7.05
N VAL A 13 -13.91 19.87 -8.11
CA VAL A 13 -12.57 20.44 -8.00
C VAL A 13 -12.60 21.79 -7.27
N ALA A 14 -13.68 22.57 -7.43
CA ALA A 14 -13.86 23.85 -6.75
C ALA A 14 -13.92 23.72 -5.21
N PHE A 15 -14.13 22.50 -4.69
CA PHE A 15 -14.24 22.22 -3.27
C PHE A 15 -13.01 21.50 -2.69
N PHE A 16 -11.91 21.45 -3.43
CA PHE A 16 -10.65 20.89 -2.94
C PHE A 16 -9.84 21.94 -2.18
N SER A 17 -9.29 21.55 -1.02
CA SER A 17 -8.23 22.32 -0.38
C SER A 17 -6.96 22.17 -1.22
N LEU A 18 -6.42 23.31 -1.67
CA LEU A 18 -5.15 23.36 -2.41
C LEU A 18 -3.97 22.90 -1.55
N ASP A 19 -3.94 23.25 -0.27
CA ASP A 19 -2.83 22.85 0.63
C ASP A 19 -2.78 21.33 0.80
N VAL A 20 -3.94 20.68 1.01
CA VAL A 20 -4.03 19.22 1.09
C VAL A 20 -3.73 18.57 -0.26
N LEU A 21 -4.15 19.19 -1.36
CA LEU A 21 -3.88 18.68 -2.70
C LEU A 21 -2.37 18.70 -3.00
N ILE A 22 -1.68 19.79 -2.69
CA ILE A 22 -0.22 19.92 -2.83
C ILE A 22 0.46 18.86 -1.99
N LEU A 23 0.04 18.67 -0.73
CA LEU A 23 0.60 17.66 0.14
C LEU A 23 0.36 16.25 -0.42
N LEU A 24 -0.86 15.95 -0.89
CA LEU A 24 -1.20 14.67 -1.49
C LEU A 24 -0.39 14.39 -2.76
N ALA A 25 -0.14 15.41 -3.59
CA ALA A 25 0.68 15.32 -4.78
C ALA A 25 2.16 15.02 -4.48
N HIS A 26 2.65 15.25 -3.26
CA HIS A 26 4.00 14.83 -2.86
C HIS A 26 4.06 13.34 -2.46
N HIS A 27 2.93 12.67 -2.25
CA HIS A 27 2.91 11.26 -1.87
C HIS A 27 2.98 10.32 -3.08
N TYR A 28 3.86 9.32 -2.99
CA TYR A 28 4.02 8.32 -4.06
C TYR A 28 2.73 7.55 -4.37
N GLU A 29 1.95 7.18 -3.35
CA GLU A 29 0.69 6.45 -3.53
C GLU A 29 -0.30 7.21 -4.42
N PHE A 30 -0.31 8.54 -4.34
CA PHE A 30 -1.17 9.37 -5.18
C PHE A 30 -0.83 9.20 -6.66
N TRP A 31 0.45 9.30 -7.02
CA TRP A 31 0.91 9.13 -8.39
C TRP A 31 0.71 7.72 -8.90
N PHE A 32 0.98 6.71 -8.07
CA PHE A 32 0.76 5.32 -8.45
C PHE A 32 -0.70 5.03 -8.79
N VAL A 33 -1.64 5.41 -7.91
CA VAL A 33 -3.08 5.19 -8.15
C VAL A 33 -3.57 6.04 -9.31
N THR A 34 -3.07 7.27 -9.48
CA THR A 34 -3.40 8.13 -10.62
C THR A 34 -2.92 7.52 -11.94
N ALA A 35 -1.71 6.95 -11.97
CA ALA A 35 -1.16 6.27 -13.15
C ALA A 35 -1.95 4.99 -13.49
N LEU A 36 -2.39 4.22 -12.50
CA LEU A 36 -3.27 3.08 -12.74
C LEU A 36 -4.64 3.53 -13.28
N ASN A 37 -5.17 4.64 -12.75
CA ASN A 37 -6.42 5.24 -13.21
C ASN A 37 -6.29 5.70 -14.67
N THR A 38 -5.23 6.42 -15.04
CA THR A 38 -4.99 6.84 -16.42
C THR A 38 -4.85 5.64 -17.36
N LEU A 39 -4.05 4.64 -16.98
CA LEU A 39 -3.87 3.42 -17.78
C LEU A 39 -5.19 2.68 -18.02
N ASN A 40 -6.04 2.57 -16.99
CA ASN A 40 -7.34 1.91 -17.11
C ASN A 40 -8.26 2.60 -18.13
N TRP A 41 -8.40 3.93 -18.02
CA TRP A 41 -9.31 4.68 -18.87
C TRP A 41 -8.77 4.95 -20.27
N ILE A 42 -7.45 5.08 -20.43
CA ILE A 42 -6.81 5.09 -21.75
C ILE A 42 -6.99 3.72 -22.43
N GLY A 43 -6.76 2.63 -21.69
CA GLY A 43 -6.99 1.27 -22.21
C GLY A 43 -8.42 1.06 -22.67
N LEU A 44 -9.41 1.54 -21.91
CA LEU A 44 -10.81 1.48 -22.30
C LEU A 44 -11.13 2.37 -23.51
N GLY A 45 -10.55 3.58 -23.58
CA GLY A 45 -10.70 4.46 -24.74
C GLY A 45 -10.16 3.83 -26.03
N VAL A 46 -9.03 3.10 -25.94
CA VAL A 46 -8.46 2.34 -27.07
C VAL A 46 -9.38 1.19 -27.51
N ILE A 47 -10.09 0.54 -26.57
CA ILE A 47 -11.07 -0.53 -26.89
C ILE A 47 -12.28 0.05 -27.64
N PHE A 48 -12.75 1.24 -27.27
CA PHE A 48 -13.87 1.89 -27.94
C PHE A 48 -13.51 2.37 -29.36
N GLY A 49 -12.34 2.97 -29.55
CA GLY A 49 -11.86 3.38 -30.88
C GLY A 49 -12.72 4.43 -31.61
N ASP A 50 -13.70 5.03 -30.94
CA ASP A 50 -14.69 5.93 -31.51
C ASP A 50 -15.06 7.09 -30.57
N ILE A 51 -16.16 7.80 -30.85
CA ILE A 51 -16.65 8.93 -30.04
C ILE A 51 -16.96 8.55 -28.59
N ARG A 52 -17.19 7.26 -28.27
CA ARG A 52 -17.42 6.81 -26.88
C ARG A 52 -16.17 6.96 -26.02
N ALA A 53 -14.98 7.03 -26.61
CA ALA A 53 -13.74 7.33 -25.89
C ALA A 53 -13.81 8.66 -25.12
N ILE A 54 -14.62 9.63 -25.56
CA ILE A 54 -14.85 10.89 -24.85
C ILE A 54 -15.49 10.65 -23.47
N SER A 55 -16.35 9.64 -23.33
CA SER A 55 -16.96 9.28 -22.04
C SER A 55 -15.92 8.76 -21.02
N CYS A 56 -14.82 8.16 -21.49
CA CYS A 56 -13.73 7.69 -20.63
C CYS A 56 -13.06 8.85 -19.89
N PHE A 57 -13.01 10.05 -20.48
CA PHE A 57 -12.46 11.22 -19.81
C PHE A 57 -13.31 11.65 -18.60
N GLY A 58 -14.63 11.65 -18.76
CA GLY A 58 -15.54 11.96 -17.64
C GLY A 58 -15.49 10.90 -16.53
N LEU A 59 -15.38 9.62 -16.90
CA LEU A 59 -15.21 8.52 -15.95
C LEU A 59 -13.82 8.54 -15.27
N TRP A 60 -12.79 8.96 -15.99
CA TRP A 60 -11.45 9.21 -15.45
C TRP A 60 -11.50 10.31 -14.39
N LEU A 61 -12.14 11.46 -14.68
CA LEU A 61 -12.33 12.54 -13.71
C LEU A 61 -13.12 12.07 -12.49
N SER A 62 -14.20 11.32 -12.71
CA SER A 62 -15.00 10.74 -11.62
C SER A 62 -14.16 9.84 -10.71
N SER A 63 -13.36 8.93 -11.29
CA SER A 63 -12.44 8.07 -10.54
C SER A 63 -11.33 8.86 -9.86
N GLN A 64 -10.82 9.91 -10.50
CA GLN A 64 -9.79 10.78 -9.93
C GLN A 64 -10.32 11.57 -8.73
N SER A 65 -11.61 11.92 -8.71
CA SER A 65 -12.25 12.54 -7.53
C SER A 65 -12.20 11.63 -6.29
N VAL A 66 -12.27 10.30 -6.48
CA VAL A 66 -12.08 9.31 -5.41
C VAL A 66 -10.62 9.24 -4.96
N VAL A 67 -9.67 9.44 -5.88
CA VAL A 67 -8.25 9.54 -5.52
C VAL A 67 -8.01 10.77 -4.65
N LEU A 68 -8.62 11.90 -5.03
CA LEU A 68 -8.52 13.21 -4.41
C LEU A 68 -9.45 13.44 -3.21
N ILE A 69 -10.16 12.43 -2.75
CA ILE A 69 -11.22 12.61 -1.75
C ILE A 69 -10.74 13.27 -0.43
N ASP A 70 -9.45 13.22 -0.12
CA ASP A 70 -8.92 13.82 1.10
C ASP A 70 -8.76 15.33 1.02
N SER A 71 -8.64 15.91 -0.17
CA SER A 71 -8.66 17.37 -0.34
C SER A 71 -10.09 17.93 -0.29
N ASN A 72 -11.12 17.09 -0.47
CA ASN A 72 -12.50 17.51 -0.52
C ASN A 72 -13.07 17.75 0.89
N TYR A 73 -13.24 19.02 1.23
CA TYR A 73 -13.67 19.41 2.59
C TYR A 73 -15.16 19.66 2.74
N ARG A 74 -15.90 19.87 1.64
CA ARG A 74 -17.33 20.29 1.67
C ARG A 74 -18.33 19.19 1.31
N THR A 75 -17.95 18.26 0.44
CA THR A 75 -18.85 17.20 -0.05
C THR A 75 -18.43 15.82 0.44
N PHE A 76 -17.81 15.76 1.62
CA PHE A 76 -17.25 14.55 2.19
C PHE A 76 -18.26 13.37 2.25
N PRO A 77 -19.51 13.53 2.73
CA PRO A 77 -20.46 12.42 2.79
C PRO A 77 -20.90 11.92 1.41
N THR A 78 -21.12 12.84 0.46
CA THR A 78 -21.43 12.52 -0.94
C THR A 78 -20.27 11.79 -1.60
N ALA A 79 -19.03 12.22 -1.34
CA ALA A 79 -17.84 11.59 -1.88
C ALA A 79 -17.66 10.17 -1.32
N VAL A 80 -17.95 9.92 -0.03
CA VAL A 80 -17.94 8.56 0.53
C VAL A 80 -18.97 7.65 -0.16
N LYS A 81 -20.19 8.14 -0.42
CA LYS A 81 -21.20 7.38 -1.19
C LYS A 81 -20.71 7.07 -2.61
N SER A 82 -20.04 8.03 -3.27
CA SER A 82 -19.44 7.83 -4.59
C SER A 82 -18.39 6.71 -4.61
N ILE A 83 -17.52 6.63 -3.59
CA ILE A 83 -16.55 5.52 -3.47
C ILE A 83 -17.25 4.15 -3.40
N ILE A 84 -18.33 4.06 -2.61
CA ILE A 84 -19.09 2.81 -2.45
C ILE A 84 -19.68 2.34 -3.79
N ILE A 85 -20.08 3.26 -4.66
CA ILE A 85 -20.63 2.96 -6.00
C ILE A 85 -19.51 2.66 -7.01
N SER A 86 -18.37 3.34 -6.91
CA SER A 86 -17.22 3.19 -7.81
C SER A 86 -16.62 1.76 -7.78
N GLY A 87 -16.62 1.10 -6.62
CA GLY A 87 -16.12 -0.27 -6.48
C GLY A 87 -16.86 -1.29 -7.36
N PRO A 88 -18.19 -1.46 -7.19
CA PRO A 88 -19.02 -2.29 -8.07
C PRO A 88 -18.87 -1.97 -9.55
N PHE A 89 -18.74 -0.69 -9.90
CA PHE A 89 -18.53 -0.27 -11.29
C PHE A 89 -17.20 -0.82 -11.86
N LEU A 90 -16.10 -0.78 -11.10
CA LEU A 90 -14.82 -1.36 -11.54
C LEU A 90 -14.90 -2.88 -11.72
N ILE A 91 -15.63 -3.59 -10.85
CA ILE A 91 -15.88 -5.04 -11.04
C ILE A 91 -16.72 -5.28 -12.28
N LEU A 92 -17.78 -4.51 -12.49
CA LEU A 92 -18.61 -4.64 -13.68
C LEU A 92 -17.78 -4.42 -14.94
N LEU A 93 -16.88 -3.44 -14.93
CA LEU A 93 -15.95 -3.20 -16.03
C LEU A 93 -15.05 -4.43 -16.28
N VAL A 94 -14.50 -5.05 -15.23
CA VAL A 94 -13.74 -6.29 -15.34
C VAL A 94 -14.57 -7.39 -15.99
N ILE A 95 -15.79 -7.62 -15.52
CA ILE A 95 -16.71 -8.62 -16.07
C ILE A 95 -16.99 -8.32 -17.55
N CYS A 96 -17.38 -7.09 -17.89
CA CYS A 96 -17.69 -6.70 -19.25
C CYS A 96 -16.50 -6.89 -20.21
N CYS A 97 -15.29 -6.52 -19.79
CA CYS A 97 -14.07 -6.70 -20.59
C CYS A 97 -13.64 -8.17 -20.69
N SER A 98 -13.81 -8.97 -19.64
CA SER A 98 -13.49 -10.41 -19.66
C SER A 98 -14.45 -11.22 -20.53
N TYR A 99 -15.74 -10.91 -20.48
CA TYR A 99 -16.78 -11.65 -21.23
C TYR A 99 -17.16 -11.03 -22.57
N ASN A 100 -16.44 -9.99 -23.01
CA ASN A 100 -16.75 -9.27 -24.24
C ASN A 100 -18.21 -8.79 -24.32
N LEU A 101 -18.71 -8.20 -23.23
CA LEU A 101 -20.06 -7.64 -23.17
C LEU A 101 -20.12 -6.20 -23.70
N VAL A 102 -19.00 -5.66 -24.17
CA VAL A 102 -18.91 -4.29 -24.67
C VAL A 102 -19.19 -4.30 -26.18
N ALA A 103 -20.41 -3.90 -26.55
CA ALA A 103 -20.87 -3.89 -27.93
C ALA A 103 -19.97 -3.04 -28.84
N ASP A 104 -19.79 -3.48 -30.09
CA ASP A 104 -19.05 -2.76 -31.15
C ASP A 104 -17.63 -2.33 -30.76
N THR A 105 -16.86 -3.22 -30.14
CA THR A 105 -15.48 -2.91 -29.74
C THR A 105 -14.44 -3.77 -30.44
N SER A 106 -13.28 -3.17 -30.67
CA SER A 106 -12.10 -3.89 -31.15
C SER A 106 -11.15 -4.09 -29.98
N TYR A 107 -10.55 -5.27 -29.87
CA TYR A 107 -9.54 -5.57 -28.84
C TYR A 107 -8.16 -5.63 -29.47
N PRO A 108 -7.54 -4.48 -29.77
CA PRO A 108 -6.24 -4.46 -30.40
C PRO A 108 -5.20 -5.17 -29.53
N VAL A 109 -4.35 -5.95 -30.19
CA VAL A 109 -3.19 -6.59 -29.57
C VAL A 109 -2.07 -5.56 -29.49
N ILE A 110 -1.65 -5.24 -28.28
CA ILE A 110 -0.51 -4.40 -27.96
C ILE A 110 0.73 -5.32 -27.94
N LYS A 111 1.62 -5.12 -28.91
CA LYS A 111 2.89 -5.83 -28.99
C LYS A 111 3.92 -5.11 -28.10
N ILE A 112 4.38 -5.76 -27.04
CA ILE A 112 5.47 -5.28 -26.19
C ILE A 112 6.64 -6.26 -26.34
N GLY A 113 7.55 -5.97 -27.26
CA GLY A 113 8.58 -6.93 -27.67
C GLY A 113 7.96 -8.18 -28.28
N GLN A 114 8.30 -9.35 -27.73
CA GLN A 114 7.72 -10.65 -28.11
C GLN A 114 6.41 -10.97 -27.38
N LEU A 115 6.04 -10.15 -26.38
CA LEU A 115 4.80 -10.36 -25.64
C LEU A 115 3.62 -9.72 -26.37
N MET A 116 2.59 -10.53 -26.59
CA MET A 116 1.30 -10.09 -27.12
C MET A 116 0.33 -9.88 -25.95
N LEU A 117 -0.01 -8.63 -25.64
CA LEU A 117 -1.01 -8.27 -24.63
C LEU A 117 -2.26 -7.72 -25.31
N GLN A 118 -3.43 -8.22 -24.98
CA GLN A 118 -4.66 -7.61 -25.48
C GLN A 118 -5.01 -6.38 -24.64
N SER A 119 -5.50 -5.31 -25.27
CA SER A 119 -5.92 -4.07 -24.58
C SER A 119 -6.89 -4.33 -23.42
N ARG A 120 -7.84 -5.27 -23.58
CA ARG A 120 -8.76 -5.70 -22.50
C ARG A 120 -8.06 -6.31 -21.29
N GLN A 121 -6.92 -6.97 -21.45
CA GLN A 121 -6.17 -7.50 -20.31
C GLN A 121 -5.62 -6.36 -19.47
N VAL A 122 -5.11 -5.29 -20.10
CA VAL A 122 -4.64 -4.08 -19.40
C VAL A 122 -5.77 -3.46 -18.57
N VAL A 123 -6.96 -3.32 -19.15
CA VAL A 123 -8.15 -2.78 -18.44
C VAL A 123 -8.57 -3.70 -17.29
N VAL A 124 -8.74 -5.00 -17.53
CA VAL A 124 -9.11 -5.98 -16.49
C VAL A 124 -8.14 -5.92 -15.31
N PHE A 125 -6.85 -5.84 -15.59
CA PHE A 125 -5.79 -5.83 -14.61
C PHE A 125 -5.70 -4.53 -13.79
N THR A 126 -5.78 -3.39 -14.48
CA THR A 126 -5.75 -2.08 -13.83
C THR A 126 -7.04 -1.82 -13.05
N ALA A 127 -8.21 -2.13 -13.60
CA ALA A 127 -9.50 -2.06 -12.90
C ALA A 127 -9.54 -2.97 -11.66
N SER A 128 -9.04 -4.21 -11.74
CA SER A 128 -8.98 -5.11 -10.59
C SER A 128 -8.09 -4.55 -9.48
N THR A 129 -6.97 -3.93 -9.84
CA THR A 129 -6.05 -3.33 -8.85
C THR A 129 -6.66 -2.08 -8.24
N LEU A 130 -7.27 -1.20 -9.05
CA LEU A 130 -7.99 -0.02 -8.60
C LEU A 130 -9.16 -0.39 -7.68
N PHE A 131 -9.90 -1.45 -7.98
CA PHE A 131 -10.99 -1.94 -7.14
C PHE A 131 -10.52 -2.20 -5.71
N VAL A 132 -9.37 -2.88 -5.54
CA VAL A 132 -8.81 -3.17 -4.22
C VAL A 132 -8.47 -1.87 -3.45
N PHE A 133 -7.92 -0.86 -4.13
CA PHE A 133 -7.67 0.46 -3.52
C PHE A 133 -8.96 1.22 -3.18
N VAL A 134 -9.97 1.16 -4.04
CA VAL A 134 -11.28 1.76 -3.79
C VAL A 134 -11.95 1.12 -2.59
N VAL A 135 -11.89 -0.22 -2.46
CA VAL A 135 -12.41 -0.94 -1.28
C VAL A 135 -11.65 -0.57 -0.02
N LYS A 136 -10.30 -0.49 -0.04
CA LYS A 136 -9.50 0.00 1.10
C LYS A 136 -9.97 1.37 1.55
N LYS A 137 -10.11 2.30 0.59
CA LYS A 137 -10.55 3.67 0.86
C LYS A 137 -11.99 3.70 1.40
N ALA A 138 -12.91 2.95 0.79
CA ALA A 138 -14.30 2.84 1.21
C ALA A 138 -14.41 2.32 2.65
N TYR A 139 -13.73 1.22 2.94
CA TYR A 139 -13.74 0.60 4.26
C TYR A 139 -13.18 1.54 5.32
N THR A 140 -12.02 2.15 5.05
CA THR A 140 -11.36 3.07 5.99
C THR A 140 -12.23 4.29 6.26
N LYS A 141 -12.81 4.91 5.21
CA LYS A 141 -13.71 6.07 5.39
C LYS A 141 -15.02 5.73 6.07
N ASN A 142 -15.67 4.63 5.68
CA ASN A 142 -16.94 4.21 6.27
C ASN A 142 -16.79 3.85 7.76
N ARG A 143 -15.73 3.10 8.12
CA ARG A 143 -15.42 2.80 9.52
C ARG A 143 -15.22 4.07 10.34
N ARG A 144 -14.56 5.09 9.78
CA ARG A 144 -14.34 6.39 10.45
C ARG A 144 -15.61 7.20 10.58
N LEU A 145 -16.44 7.24 9.55
CA LEU A 145 -17.75 7.89 9.64
C LEU A 145 -18.58 7.28 10.78
N ARG A 146 -18.62 5.95 10.89
CA ARG A 146 -19.32 5.27 11.99
C ARG A 146 -18.75 5.60 13.37
N LEU A 147 -17.42 5.64 13.52
CA LEU A 147 -16.80 6.03 14.79
C LEU A 147 -17.12 7.47 15.18
N ARG A 148 -17.07 8.40 14.23
CA ARG A 148 -17.44 9.81 14.47
C ARG A 148 -18.88 10.00 14.88
N LEU A 149 -19.80 9.27 14.25
CA LEU A 149 -21.21 9.29 14.62
C LEU A 149 -21.38 8.82 16.07
N ARG A 150 -20.67 7.75 16.46
CA ARG A 150 -20.68 7.25 17.84
C ARG A 150 -20.06 8.23 18.84
N ASP A 151 -18.95 8.88 18.50
CA ASP A 151 -18.31 9.88 19.37
C ASP A 151 -19.20 11.12 19.55
N ARG A 152 -19.90 11.54 18.49
CA ARG A 152 -20.88 12.64 18.53
C ARG A 152 -22.12 12.30 19.35
N GLU A 153 -22.56 11.04 19.34
CA GLU A 153 -23.62 10.55 20.22
C GLU A 153 -23.20 10.52 21.70
N ALA A 154 -21.92 10.22 21.97
CA ALA A 154 -21.39 10.13 23.33
C ALA A 154 -21.08 11.51 23.95
N ASP A 155 -20.67 12.50 23.16
CA ASP A 155 -20.35 13.85 23.62
C ASP A 155 -20.74 14.92 22.57
N PRO A 156 -21.99 15.42 22.62
CA PRO A 156 -22.48 16.40 21.66
C PRO A 156 -21.83 17.78 21.80
N ASP A 157 -21.29 18.11 22.99
CA ASP A 157 -20.72 19.42 23.28
C ASP A 157 -19.27 19.55 22.79
N SER A 158 -18.47 18.48 22.85
CA SER A 158 -17.14 18.48 22.21
C SER A 158 -17.18 18.40 20.68
N ALA A 159 -18.26 17.86 20.12
CA ALA A 159 -18.47 17.73 18.67
C ALA A 159 -18.85 19.06 17.99
N GLN A 160 -19.33 20.07 18.73
CA GLN A 160 -19.74 21.37 18.19
C GLN A 160 -18.57 22.33 17.87
N GLY A 161 -17.36 22.04 18.35
CA GLY A 161 -16.26 23.01 18.36
C GLY A 161 -15.46 23.16 17.06
N LEU A 162 -15.15 22.09 16.32
CA LEU A 162 -14.36 22.16 15.09
C LEU A 162 -14.62 20.94 14.17
N HIS A 163 -15.04 21.18 12.93
CA HIS A 163 -15.20 20.15 11.92
C HIS A 163 -13.82 19.60 11.50
N THR A 164 -13.53 18.35 11.85
CA THR A 164 -12.29 17.67 11.42
C THR A 164 -12.59 16.74 10.27
N ILE A 165 -11.66 16.54 9.34
CA ILE A 165 -11.81 15.61 8.21
C ILE A 165 -10.66 14.61 8.25
N PRO A 166 -10.93 13.28 8.20
CA PRO A 166 -9.89 12.28 8.31
C PRO A 166 -9.25 12.10 6.94
N CYS A 167 -7.93 12.21 6.91
CA CYS A 167 -7.15 11.86 5.74
C CYS A 167 -6.95 10.34 5.68
N VAL A 168 -7.08 9.77 4.48
CA VAL A 168 -6.87 8.34 4.21
C VAL A 168 -5.58 8.09 3.46
N GLY A 169 -5.07 9.07 2.71
CA GLY A 169 -3.77 9.05 2.06
C GLY A 169 -2.68 9.71 2.89
N LEU A 170 -3.01 10.74 3.67
CA LEU A 170 -2.04 11.38 4.57
C LEU A 170 -1.93 10.63 5.89
N HIS A 171 -0.72 10.19 6.18
CA HIS A 171 -0.40 9.51 7.43
C HIS A 171 0.84 10.10 8.09
N ALA A 172 0.83 10.12 9.42
CA ALA A 172 1.96 10.45 10.26
C ALA A 172 2.81 9.21 10.51
N ARG A 173 4.12 9.36 10.32
CA ARG A 173 5.10 8.32 10.64
C ARG A 173 5.23 8.17 12.15
N LEU A 174 5.39 6.93 12.60
CA LEU A 174 5.62 6.61 13.99
C LEU A 174 7.10 6.36 14.24
N LYS A 175 7.60 6.93 15.34
CA LYS A 175 8.93 6.65 15.87
C LYS A 175 8.77 5.99 17.23
N LEU A 176 9.31 4.78 17.38
CA LEU A 176 9.31 4.09 18.66
C LEU A 176 10.44 4.69 19.52
N LYS A 177 10.09 5.13 20.74
CA LYS A 177 11.07 5.56 21.75
C LYS A 177 11.03 4.56 22.90
N ARG A 178 12.21 4.15 23.38
CA ARG A 178 12.32 3.26 24.54
C ARG A 178 11.81 4.00 25.78
N TYR A 179 10.78 3.45 26.41
CA TYR A 179 10.32 3.91 27.72
C TYR A 179 10.95 3.00 28.78
N GLY A 180 11.95 3.51 29.51
CA GLY A 180 12.53 2.79 30.64
C GLY A 180 11.53 2.77 31.81
N PRO A 181 11.60 1.77 32.71
CA PRO A 181 10.90 1.86 33.97
C PRO A 181 11.46 3.08 34.69
N LYS A 182 10.66 4.14 34.84
CA LYS A 182 10.96 5.15 35.85
C LYS A 182 11.03 4.37 37.16
N ARG A 183 12.22 4.25 37.75
CA ARG A 183 12.32 3.95 39.19
C ARG A 183 11.49 5.03 39.85
N SER A 184 10.29 4.66 40.30
CA SER A 184 9.53 5.44 41.26
C SER A 184 10.35 5.42 42.54
N LEU A 185 11.37 6.29 42.60
CA LEU A 185 11.86 6.82 43.84
C LEU A 185 11.00 8.05 44.09
N GLY A 186 10.11 7.97 45.07
CA GLY A 186 9.26 9.08 45.47
C GLY A 186 7.85 9.04 44.89
N GLN A 187 7.07 8.04 45.29
CA GLN A 187 5.66 8.27 45.59
C GLN A 187 5.60 9.25 46.78
N LEU A 188 5.72 10.54 46.51
CA LEU A 188 5.31 11.63 47.39
C LEU A 188 5.06 12.86 46.50
N GLN A 189 3.78 13.23 46.41
CA GLN A 189 3.24 14.47 45.85
C GLN A 189 3.50 14.75 44.36
N PHE A 190 2.81 14.03 43.47
CA PHE A 190 2.32 14.65 42.24
C PHE A 190 0.83 14.93 42.41
N GLY A 191 0.57 16.14 42.91
CA GLY A 191 -0.76 16.60 43.27
C GLY A 191 -1.71 16.67 42.07
N SER A 192 -2.99 16.49 42.39
CA SER A 192 -4.19 16.90 41.66
C SER A 192 -4.18 18.36 41.12
N SER A 193 -3.07 19.09 41.21
CA SER A 193 -2.92 20.49 40.83
C SER A 193 -2.43 20.69 39.39
N THR A 194 -1.76 19.72 38.74
CA THR A 194 -1.31 19.91 37.34
C THR A 194 -2.41 19.64 36.31
N MET A 195 -3.42 18.85 36.65
CA MET A 195 -4.61 18.65 35.80
C MET A 195 -5.66 19.75 36.00
N LYS A 196 -5.70 20.37 37.19
CA LYS A 196 -6.49 21.60 37.43
C LYS A 196 -5.86 22.82 36.74
N ASN A 197 -4.55 22.91 36.61
CA ASN A 197 -3.90 24.03 35.91
C ASN A 197 -3.97 23.99 34.37
N LEU A 198 -4.46 22.88 33.78
CA LEU A 198 -4.87 22.83 32.36
C LEU A 198 -6.38 23.00 32.16
N LEU A 199 -7.16 23.06 33.25
CA LEU A 199 -8.61 23.27 33.29
C LEU A 199 -9.02 24.58 33.99
N THR A 200 -8.07 25.38 34.49
CA THR A 200 -8.32 26.71 35.02
C THR A 200 -8.28 27.74 33.90
N LEU A 201 -9.48 28.17 33.50
CA LEU A 201 -9.81 29.48 32.92
C LEU A 201 -8.79 30.03 31.90
N ALA A 202 -8.89 29.59 30.65
CA ALA A 202 -8.72 30.56 29.58
C ALA A 202 -9.99 31.43 29.57
N PRO A 203 -9.90 32.77 29.75
CA PRO A 203 -11.05 33.65 29.59
C PRO A 203 -11.65 33.43 28.21
N ARG A 204 -12.96 33.18 28.22
CA ARG A 204 -13.84 33.04 27.07
C ARG A 204 -14.04 34.42 26.44
N SER A 205 -12.97 34.96 25.87
CA SER A 205 -12.96 36.21 25.11
C SER A 205 -11.60 36.37 24.43
N ARG A 206 -11.30 35.49 23.45
CA ARG A 206 -10.33 35.87 22.44
C ARG A 206 -11.05 36.70 21.38
N PRO A 207 -10.60 37.93 21.11
CA PRO A 207 -11.09 38.71 20.00
C PRO A 207 -10.84 37.91 18.71
N VAL A 208 -11.58 38.24 17.65
CA VAL A 208 -11.39 37.79 16.28
C VAL A 208 -9.96 38.15 15.83
N ALA A 209 -8.99 37.39 16.31
CA ALA A 209 -7.59 37.52 15.98
C ALA A 209 -7.45 36.77 14.66
N GLU A 210 -7.32 37.56 13.60
CA GLU A 210 -6.82 37.22 12.27
C GLU A 210 -6.74 35.71 12.01
N LEU A 211 -7.75 35.19 11.29
CA LEU A 211 -7.66 33.88 10.65
C LEU A 211 -6.43 33.91 9.73
N THR A 212 -5.27 33.59 10.27
CA THR A 212 -4.18 33.04 9.49
C THR A 212 -4.76 31.78 8.85
N ASN A 213 -4.96 31.82 7.53
CA ASN A 213 -5.45 30.75 6.66
C ASN A 213 -4.47 29.55 6.64
N VAL A 214 -4.00 29.11 7.81
CA VAL A 214 -3.06 28.02 7.94
C VAL A 214 -3.86 26.78 8.29
N GLN A 215 -3.89 25.83 7.36
CA GLN A 215 -4.55 24.55 7.57
C GLN A 215 -3.87 23.78 8.71
N LYS A 216 -4.63 23.50 9.78
CA LYS A 216 -4.11 22.79 10.96
C LYS A 216 -4.34 21.28 10.81
N LEU A 217 -3.28 20.51 11.00
CA LEU A 217 -3.30 19.05 11.04
C LEU A 217 -3.25 18.56 12.49
N LYS A 218 -4.07 17.57 12.82
CA LYS A 218 -4.14 16.91 14.12
C LYS A 218 -3.93 15.40 13.93
N LEU A 219 -3.19 14.80 14.86
CA LEU A 219 -3.07 13.35 14.92
C LEU A 219 -4.37 12.74 15.47
N SER A 220 -4.94 11.73 14.79
CA SER A 220 -6.21 11.13 15.20
C SER A 220 -6.13 10.61 16.65
N PRO A 221 -7.08 10.97 17.54
CA PRO A 221 -7.03 10.61 18.96
C PRO A 221 -7.25 9.10 19.10
N TYR A 222 -6.19 8.40 19.49
CA TYR A 222 -6.18 6.97 19.80
C TYR A 222 -5.21 6.76 20.96
N ASP A 223 -5.52 5.77 21.78
CA ASP A 223 -4.71 5.33 22.92
C ASP A 223 -3.24 5.21 22.53
N GLN A 224 -2.36 5.56 23.46
CA GLN A 224 -0.93 5.39 23.26
C GLN A 224 -0.65 3.92 22.98
N LEU A 225 -0.07 3.61 21.83
CA LEU A 225 0.35 2.25 21.48
C LEU A 225 1.52 1.87 22.40
N ILE A 226 1.22 1.19 23.50
CA ILE A 226 2.22 0.63 24.42
C ILE A 226 2.56 -0.77 23.93
N VAL A 227 3.83 -0.97 23.68
CA VAL A 227 4.39 -2.12 22.98
C VAL A 227 5.32 -2.82 23.95
N ASP A 228 4.93 -3.99 24.48
CA ASP A 228 5.80 -4.75 25.36
C ASP A 228 6.90 -5.45 24.56
N SER A 229 8.12 -4.94 24.69
CA SER A 229 9.33 -5.49 24.05
C SER A 229 9.62 -6.96 24.37
N ARG A 230 9.03 -7.53 25.43
CA ARG A 230 9.25 -8.93 25.84
C ARG A 230 8.32 -9.91 25.13
N ASN A 231 7.24 -9.43 24.52
CA ASN A 231 6.22 -10.24 23.84
C ASN A 231 6.67 -10.63 22.41
N VAL A 232 7.78 -11.35 22.33
CA VAL A 232 8.41 -11.80 21.08
C VAL A 232 7.91 -13.22 20.73
N VAL A 233 7.95 -13.61 19.44
CA VAL A 233 7.45 -14.93 18.99
C VAL A 233 8.15 -16.08 19.72
N LEU A 234 9.49 -16.08 19.79
CA LEU A 234 10.32 -17.11 20.44
C LEU A 234 11.48 -16.47 21.24
N SER A 235 11.23 -16.02 22.48
CA SER A 235 12.15 -15.10 23.20
C SER A 235 13.22 -15.76 24.09
N GLY A 236 12.93 -16.89 24.73
CA GLY A 236 13.67 -17.29 25.94
C GLY A 236 15.14 -17.68 25.74
N LYS A 237 15.44 -18.51 24.73
CA LYS A 237 16.81 -19.01 24.46
C LYS A 237 17.51 -18.25 23.34
N LEU A 238 16.76 -17.82 22.33
CA LEU A 238 17.31 -17.19 21.14
C LEU A 238 17.88 -15.80 21.42
N LEU A 239 17.19 -15.01 22.26
CA LEU A 239 17.65 -13.67 22.62
C LEU A 239 18.95 -13.71 23.46
N LYS A 240 19.07 -14.69 24.36
CA LYS A 240 20.31 -14.90 25.13
C LYS A 240 21.47 -15.35 24.25
N TRP A 241 21.20 -16.20 23.26
CA TRP A 241 22.21 -16.63 22.29
C TRP A 241 22.69 -15.44 21.44
N MET A 242 21.77 -14.59 20.99
CA MET A 242 22.02 -13.37 20.22
C MET A 242 22.80 -12.28 20.97
N GLU A 243 22.89 -12.35 22.29
CA GLU A 243 23.70 -11.42 23.09
C GLU A 243 25.20 -11.65 22.87
N THR A 244 25.59 -12.84 22.40
CA THR A 244 26.98 -13.15 22.06
C THR A 244 27.37 -12.54 20.70
N SER A 245 28.53 -11.88 20.62
CA SER A 245 29.02 -11.25 19.38
C SER A 245 29.21 -12.27 18.24
N TYR A 246 29.54 -13.52 18.57
CA TYR A 246 29.65 -14.60 17.58
C TYR A 246 28.32 -14.94 16.92
N ALA A 247 27.23 -15.03 17.69
CA ALA A 247 25.89 -15.31 17.16
C ALA A 247 25.42 -14.20 16.19
N GLN A 248 25.68 -12.94 16.55
CA GLN A 248 25.38 -11.80 15.68
C GLN A 248 26.17 -11.89 14.36
N GLY A 249 27.48 -12.12 14.44
CA GLY A 249 28.32 -12.32 13.26
C GLY A 249 27.84 -13.46 12.35
N LEU A 250 27.42 -14.59 12.93
CA LEU A 250 26.89 -15.74 12.19
C LEU A 250 25.59 -15.41 11.44
N ILE A 251 24.66 -14.68 12.07
CA ILE A 251 23.41 -14.26 11.43
C ILE A 251 23.70 -13.28 10.29
N TYR A 252 24.62 -12.33 10.51
CA TYR A 252 25.05 -11.40 9.46
C TYR A 252 25.65 -12.14 8.27
N LEU A 253 26.58 -13.06 8.52
CA LEU A 253 27.18 -13.88 7.47
C LEU A 253 26.12 -14.68 6.72
N THR A 254 25.18 -15.30 7.44
CA THR A 254 24.05 -16.05 6.86
C THR A 254 23.17 -15.16 5.98
N GLY A 255 22.86 -13.95 6.43
CA GLY A 255 22.08 -12.98 5.66
C GLY A 255 22.81 -12.51 4.38
N VAL A 256 24.11 -12.20 4.49
CA VAL A 256 24.93 -11.80 3.32
C VAL A 256 25.06 -12.94 2.32
N MET A 257 25.34 -14.16 2.80
CA MET A 257 25.40 -15.35 1.95
C MET A 257 24.07 -15.60 1.26
N GLY A 258 22.93 -15.52 1.98
CA GLY A 258 21.61 -15.73 1.39
C GLY A 258 21.22 -14.68 0.36
N LEU A 259 21.49 -13.41 0.62
CA LEU A 259 21.13 -12.35 -0.31
C LEU A 259 22.01 -12.38 -1.57
N SER A 260 23.32 -12.55 -1.40
CA SER A 260 24.27 -12.60 -2.51
C SER A 260 24.06 -13.83 -3.39
N SER A 261 23.89 -15.02 -2.79
CA SER A 261 23.59 -16.24 -3.54
C SER A 261 22.24 -16.16 -4.24
N THR A 262 21.21 -15.55 -3.64
CA THR A 262 19.93 -15.30 -4.33
C THR A 262 20.13 -14.47 -5.60
N ALA A 263 20.89 -13.37 -5.52
CA ALA A 263 21.19 -12.54 -6.68
C ALA A 263 21.97 -13.31 -7.76
N ILE A 264 23.01 -14.06 -7.36
CA ILE A 264 23.84 -14.85 -8.28
C ILE A 264 23.01 -15.92 -9.00
N VAL A 265 22.17 -16.67 -8.29
CA VAL A 265 21.33 -17.72 -8.90
C VAL A 265 20.37 -17.12 -9.91
N TRP A 266 19.74 -16.00 -9.59
CA TRP A 266 18.85 -15.32 -10.54
C TRP A 266 19.59 -14.79 -11.77
N LEU A 267 20.80 -14.27 -11.61
CA LEU A 267 21.66 -13.89 -12.75
C LEU A 267 21.99 -15.12 -13.62
N MET A 268 22.36 -16.25 -13.01
CA MET A 268 22.63 -17.50 -13.75
C MET A 268 21.39 -18.04 -14.49
N ILE A 269 20.20 -17.89 -13.91
CA ILE A 269 18.93 -18.29 -14.54
C ILE A 269 18.63 -17.39 -15.74
N LEU A 270 18.71 -16.06 -15.58
CA LEU A 270 18.34 -15.09 -16.62
C LEU A 270 19.36 -15.04 -17.77
N TYR A 271 20.65 -15.23 -17.49
CA TYR A 271 21.71 -15.13 -18.51
C TYR A 271 21.83 -16.39 -19.39
N ARG A 272 21.04 -17.45 -19.16
CA ARG A 272 21.01 -18.71 -19.93
C ARG A 272 22.43 -19.21 -20.28
N GLN A 273 23.19 -19.59 -19.26
CA GLN A 273 24.44 -20.33 -19.49
C GLN A 273 24.08 -21.79 -19.80
N ASP A 274 24.52 -22.27 -20.97
CA ASP A 274 24.25 -23.61 -21.51
C ASP A 274 24.44 -24.73 -20.48
N GLY A 275 23.75 -25.86 -20.68
CA GLY A 275 23.48 -26.93 -19.70
C GLY A 275 24.66 -27.59 -18.98
N SER A 276 25.91 -27.17 -19.20
CA SER A 276 27.07 -27.66 -18.46
C SER A 276 27.10 -27.21 -16.98
N ASN A 277 26.40 -26.13 -16.61
CA ASN A 277 26.46 -25.54 -15.26
C ASN A 277 25.29 -25.92 -14.34
N ASP A 278 24.44 -26.88 -14.71
CA ASP A 278 23.28 -27.28 -13.92
C ASP A 278 23.57 -27.75 -12.47
N PRO A 279 24.64 -28.52 -12.17
CA PRO A 279 24.96 -28.85 -10.78
C PRO A 279 25.37 -27.63 -9.96
N ILE A 280 26.12 -26.70 -10.56
CA ILE A 280 26.55 -25.45 -9.89
C ILE A 280 25.33 -24.60 -9.57
N LYS A 281 24.39 -24.44 -10.52
CA LYS A 281 23.13 -23.71 -10.29
C LYS A 281 22.36 -24.28 -9.10
N LEU A 282 22.27 -25.61 -8.99
CA LEU A 282 21.58 -26.27 -7.89
C LEU A 282 22.26 -26.01 -6.54
N VAL A 283 23.59 -26.11 -6.47
CA VAL A 283 24.35 -25.86 -5.24
C VAL A 283 24.17 -24.42 -4.77
N VAL A 284 24.32 -23.45 -5.66
CA VAL A 284 24.16 -22.03 -5.28
C VAL A 284 22.70 -21.74 -4.89
N ALA A 285 21.72 -22.35 -5.57
CA ALA A 285 20.30 -22.22 -5.21
C ALA A 285 19.97 -22.85 -3.84
N ALA A 286 20.59 -23.99 -3.51
CA ALA A 286 20.46 -24.62 -2.20
C ALA A 286 21.05 -23.73 -1.09
N ILE A 287 22.24 -23.15 -1.33
CA ILE A 287 22.84 -22.18 -0.41
C ILE A 287 21.89 -21.00 -0.21
N ALA A 288 21.35 -20.43 -1.30
CA ALA A 288 20.41 -19.32 -1.24
C ALA A 288 19.15 -19.65 -0.44
N GLY A 289 18.52 -20.80 -0.71
CA GLY A 289 17.31 -21.23 -0.02
C GLY A 289 17.53 -21.48 1.47
N VAL A 290 18.56 -22.26 1.84
CA VAL A 290 18.84 -22.64 3.23
C VAL A 290 19.26 -21.43 4.05
N SER A 291 20.19 -20.60 3.56
CA SER A 291 20.65 -19.43 4.32
C SER A 291 19.55 -18.37 4.46
N SER A 292 18.75 -18.12 3.43
CA SER A 292 17.60 -17.21 3.51
C SER A 292 16.53 -17.73 4.48
N LEU A 293 16.30 -19.04 4.53
CA LEU A 293 15.37 -19.66 5.48
C LEU A 293 15.85 -19.51 6.92
N ILE A 294 17.12 -19.81 7.19
CA ILE A 294 17.72 -19.64 8.54
C ILE A 294 17.63 -18.17 8.97
N PHE A 295 18.01 -17.25 8.09
CA PHE A 295 17.94 -15.82 8.38
C PHE A 295 16.50 -15.35 8.66
N MET A 296 15.55 -15.74 7.81
CA MET A 296 14.13 -15.41 7.97
C MET A 296 13.59 -15.99 9.29
N PHE A 297 13.92 -17.24 9.61
CA PHE A 297 13.51 -17.87 10.86
C PHE A 297 13.98 -17.09 12.09
N VAL A 298 15.24 -16.63 12.09
CA VAL A 298 15.78 -15.79 13.16
C VAL A 298 15.02 -14.45 13.24
N VAL A 299 14.85 -13.76 12.11
CA VAL A 299 14.12 -12.48 12.03
C VAL A 299 12.69 -12.61 12.56
N PHE A 300 11.95 -13.64 12.14
CA PHE A 300 10.57 -13.88 12.57
C PHE A 300 10.47 -14.30 14.04
N SER A 301 11.43 -15.11 14.51
CA SER A 301 11.50 -15.52 15.91
C SER A 301 11.70 -14.32 16.84
N LEU A 302 12.41 -13.29 16.37
CA LEU A 302 12.69 -12.03 17.06
C LEU A 302 11.66 -10.93 16.82
N ALA A 303 10.67 -11.18 15.95
CA ALA A 303 9.58 -10.26 15.71
C ALA A 303 8.69 -10.18 16.95
N GLN A 304 8.21 -8.97 17.25
CA GLN A 304 7.25 -8.76 18.32
C GLN A 304 5.85 -9.13 17.85
N ARG A 305 5.10 -9.89 18.64
CA ARG A 305 3.79 -10.44 18.27
C ARG A 305 2.76 -9.35 17.96
N ASP A 306 2.71 -8.29 18.76
CA ASP A 306 1.73 -7.21 18.61
C ASP A 306 2.01 -6.35 17.37
N LEU A 307 3.29 -6.02 17.12
CA LEU A 307 3.71 -5.32 15.92
C LEU A 307 3.54 -6.20 14.68
N LEU A 308 3.89 -7.48 14.76
CA LEU A 308 3.68 -8.44 13.68
C LEU A 308 2.21 -8.58 13.33
N ARG A 309 1.31 -8.63 14.33
CA ARG A 309 -0.13 -8.62 14.11
C ARG A 309 -0.57 -7.33 13.42
N LEU A 310 -0.06 -6.18 13.86
CA LEU A 310 -0.39 -4.89 13.27
C LEU A 310 0.10 -4.77 11.81
N VAL A 311 1.30 -5.26 11.52
CA VAL A 311 1.90 -5.36 10.19
C VAL A 311 1.10 -6.33 9.32
N ALA A 312 0.77 -7.52 9.83
CA ALA A 312 0.01 -8.53 9.10
C ALA A 312 -1.42 -8.09 8.77
N TRP A 313 -2.03 -7.24 9.58
CA TRP A 313 -3.34 -6.64 9.30
C TRP A 313 -3.26 -5.31 8.53
N ASN A 314 -2.06 -4.84 8.23
CA ASN A 314 -1.89 -3.65 7.41
C ASN A 314 -2.21 -3.99 5.96
N PHE A 315 -3.12 -3.22 5.34
CA PHE A 315 -3.49 -3.39 3.94
C PHE A 315 -2.27 -3.39 3.02
N ASP A 316 -1.30 -2.51 3.26
CA ASP A 316 -0.15 -2.37 2.37
C ASP A 316 0.70 -3.65 2.35
N VAL A 317 0.80 -4.31 3.50
CA VAL A 317 1.52 -5.57 3.67
C VAL A 317 0.71 -6.72 3.10
N LEU A 318 -0.60 -6.77 3.33
CA LEU A 318 -1.50 -7.78 2.76
C LEU A 318 -1.53 -7.71 1.24
N PHE A 319 -1.69 -6.51 0.68
CA PHE A 319 -1.65 -6.26 -0.75
C PHE A 319 -0.30 -6.69 -1.33
N SER A 320 0.80 -6.26 -0.73
CA SER A 320 2.14 -6.65 -1.19
C SER A 320 2.36 -8.15 -1.10
N THR A 321 1.96 -8.79 -0.01
CA THR A 321 2.00 -10.24 0.19
C THR A 321 1.24 -10.97 -0.90
N PHE A 322 0.00 -10.55 -1.20
CA PHE A 322 -0.81 -11.15 -2.25
C PHE A 322 -0.16 -11.01 -3.64
N GLN A 323 0.36 -9.82 -3.98
CA GLN A 323 1.03 -9.60 -5.27
C GLN A 323 2.33 -10.41 -5.38
N GLY A 324 3.15 -10.42 -4.31
CA GLY A 324 4.43 -11.12 -4.26
C GLY A 324 4.28 -12.64 -4.29
N THR A 325 3.33 -13.19 -3.53
CA THR A 325 3.00 -14.63 -3.54
C THR A 325 2.43 -15.05 -4.90
N ALA A 326 1.52 -14.27 -5.49
CA ALA A 326 1.01 -14.55 -6.82
C ALA A 326 2.12 -14.54 -7.87
N LEU A 327 3.04 -13.57 -7.82
CA LEU A 327 4.20 -13.55 -8.71
C LEU A 327 5.11 -14.77 -8.49
N ALA A 328 5.40 -15.14 -7.24
CA ALA A 328 6.21 -16.32 -6.94
C ALA A 328 5.60 -17.60 -7.53
N VAL A 329 4.29 -17.82 -7.35
CA VAL A 329 3.60 -18.99 -7.92
C VAL A 329 3.65 -18.98 -9.45
N LEU A 330 3.46 -17.82 -10.07
CA LEU A 330 3.56 -17.69 -11.53
C LEU A 330 4.99 -17.94 -12.04
N LEU A 331 6.01 -17.48 -11.32
CA LEU A 331 7.40 -17.75 -11.66
C LEU A 331 7.74 -19.24 -11.54
N LEU A 332 7.25 -19.93 -10.50
CA LEU A 332 7.41 -21.39 -10.37
C LEU A 332 6.83 -22.13 -11.57
N ASP A 333 5.63 -21.75 -12.01
CA ASP A 333 4.99 -22.36 -13.17
C ASP A 333 5.74 -22.04 -14.48
N LEU A 334 6.11 -20.76 -14.69
CA LEU A 334 6.88 -20.32 -15.87
C LEU A 334 8.26 -21.00 -15.96
N LEU A 335 8.87 -21.33 -14.82
CA LEU A 335 10.16 -22.03 -14.71
C LEU A 335 10.01 -23.56 -14.73
N ARG A 336 8.80 -24.07 -15.00
CA ARG A 336 8.47 -25.50 -15.09
C ARG A 336 8.88 -26.32 -13.87
N TRP A 337 8.82 -25.73 -12.67
CA TRP A 337 9.11 -26.43 -11.43
C TRP A 337 10.51 -27.06 -11.33
N ARG A 338 11.52 -26.55 -12.04
CA ARG A 338 12.90 -27.05 -11.94
C ARG A 338 13.49 -26.80 -10.55
N SER A 339 14.17 -27.79 -9.96
CA SER A 339 14.61 -27.73 -8.55
C SER A 339 15.46 -26.50 -8.19
N ALA A 340 16.45 -26.15 -9.02
CA ALA A 340 17.28 -24.96 -8.79
C ALA A 340 16.47 -23.66 -8.88
N SER A 341 15.59 -23.56 -9.87
CA SER A 341 14.69 -22.42 -10.07
C SER A 341 13.67 -22.28 -8.92
N ASN A 342 13.13 -23.39 -8.43
CA ASN A 342 12.19 -23.39 -7.30
C ASN A 342 12.85 -22.84 -6.03
N LEU A 343 14.07 -23.27 -5.74
CA LEU A 343 14.84 -22.77 -4.60
C LEU A 343 15.17 -21.28 -4.76
N ALA A 344 15.47 -20.80 -5.98
CA ALA A 344 15.72 -19.38 -6.23
C ALA A 344 14.45 -18.52 -6.03
N VAL A 345 13.29 -19.01 -6.49
CA VAL A 345 12.00 -18.34 -6.28
C VAL A 345 11.62 -18.34 -4.80
N LEU A 346 11.81 -19.46 -4.09
CA LEU A 346 11.59 -19.53 -2.65
C LEU A 346 12.52 -18.58 -1.88
N ALA A 347 13.80 -18.49 -2.23
CA ALA A 347 14.73 -17.56 -1.60
C ALA A 347 14.31 -16.10 -1.83
N TRP A 348 13.94 -15.73 -3.07
CA TRP A 348 13.39 -14.41 -3.39
C TRP A 348 12.12 -14.11 -2.59
N TRP A 349 11.20 -15.08 -2.49
CA TRP A 349 9.96 -14.96 -1.73
C TRP A 349 10.19 -14.80 -0.22
N LEU A 350 11.18 -15.51 0.34
CA LEU A 350 11.58 -15.37 1.75
C LEU A 350 12.15 -13.97 2.03
N TRP A 351 13.03 -13.45 1.16
CA TRP A 351 13.53 -12.08 1.28
C TRP A 351 12.40 -11.05 1.19
N PHE A 352 11.44 -11.28 0.29
CA PHE A 352 10.26 -10.43 0.16
C PHE A 352 9.45 -10.36 1.45
N HIS A 353 9.18 -11.49 2.09
CA HIS A 353 8.51 -11.53 3.39
C HIS A 353 9.36 -10.98 4.53
N CYS A 354 10.66 -11.19 4.49
CA CYS A 354 11.58 -10.60 5.46
C CYS A 354 11.52 -9.07 5.44
N LEU A 355 11.42 -8.45 4.25
CA LEU A 355 11.23 -7.00 4.11
C LEU A 355 9.93 -6.52 4.73
N LEU A 356 8.83 -7.22 4.48
CA LEU A 356 7.52 -6.86 5.02
C LEU A 356 7.48 -6.97 6.55
N ALA A 357 8.28 -7.88 7.12
CA ALA A 357 8.40 -8.08 8.57
C ALA A 357 9.39 -7.12 9.27
N LEU A 358 10.10 -6.23 8.55
CA LEU A 358 11.10 -5.32 9.15
C LEU A 358 10.52 -4.37 10.21
N ASP A 359 9.23 -4.06 10.14
CA ASP A 359 8.52 -3.24 11.12
C ASP A 359 8.10 -4.01 12.38
N ALA A 360 8.07 -5.34 12.30
CA ALA A 360 7.76 -6.20 13.43
C ALA A 360 8.99 -6.49 14.30
N LEU A 361 10.20 -6.20 13.82
CA LEU A 361 11.44 -6.36 14.58
C LEU A 361 11.48 -5.40 15.79
N THR A 362 11.96 -5.91 16.92
CA THR A 362 12.08 -5.09 18.14
C THR A 362 13.03 -3.91 17.93
N PRO A 363 12.73 -2.72 18.49
CA PRO A 363 13.56 -1.51 18.29
C PRO A 363 15.01 -1.69 18.73
N SER A 364 15.23 -2.43 19.83
CA SER A 364 16.55 -2.74 20.36
C SER A 364 17.42 -3.51 19.37
N LEU A 365 16.82 -4.46 18.66
CA LEU A 365 17.50 -5.33 17.72
C LEU A 365 17.79 -4.61 16.40
N THR A 366 16.81 -3.83 15.95
CA THR A 366 16.95 -2.94 14.80
C THR A 366 18.08 -1.94 15.00
N GLN A 367 18.25 -1.40 16.21
CA GLN A 367 19.30 -0.45 16.56
C GLN A 367 20.67 -1.12 16.74
N GLN A 368 20.72 -2.31 17.36
CA GLN A 368 21.99 -3.02 17.58
C GLN A 368 22.57 -3.63 16.30
N LEU A 369 21.71 -4.18 15.43
CA LEU A 369 22.13 -4.91 14.23
C LEU A 369 21.92 -4.11 12.94
N ASN A 370 21.53 -2.83 13.00
CA ASN A 370 21.33 -1.95 11.84
C ASN A 370 20.65 -2.64 10.62
N ILE A 371 19.75 -3.60 10.88
CA ILE A 371 19.29 -4.60 9.89
C ILE A 371 18.61 -3.91 8.71
N ARG A 372 17.88 -2.82 9.00
CA ARG A 372 17.16 -2.04 7.99
C ARG A 372 18.07 -1.46 6.92
N LYS A 373 19.24 -0.93 7.31
CA LYS A 373 20.18 -0.32 6.36
C LYS A 373 21.06 -1.36 5.67
N HIS A 374 21.52 -2.37 6.40
CA HIS A 374 22.43 -3.38 5.86
C HIS A 374 21.74 -4.48 5.06
N PHE A 375 20.51 -4.84 5.40
CA PHE A 375 19.78 -5.91 4.73
C PHE A 375 18.51 -5.40 4.05
N GLY A 376 17.75 -4.51 4.68
CA GLY A 376 16.51 -3.99 4.09
C GLY A 376 16.74 -3.30 2.74
N PHE A 377 17.68 -2.36 2.67
CA PHE A 377 17.95 -1.64 1.43
C PHE A 377 18.49 -2.55 0.30
N PRO A 378 19.54 -3.36 0.51
CA PRO A 378 20.01 -4.30 -0.52
C PRO A 378 18.96 -5.35 -0.92
N ALA A 379 18.15 -5.85 0.03
CA ALA A 379 17.11 -6.82 -0.29
C ALA A 379 16.01 -6.24 -1.18
N VAL A 380 15.58 -4.98 -0.96
CA VAL A 380 14.63 -4.31 -1.86
C VAL A 380 15.21 -4.20 -3.27
N ILE A 381 16.49 -3.83 -3.40
CA ILE A 381 17.16 -3.73 -4.69
C ILE A 381 17.18 -5.08 -5.39
N VAL A 382 17.59 -6.16 -4.71
CA VAL A 382 17.62 -7.50 -5.30
C VAL A 382 16.22 -7.94 -5.72
N ILE A 383 15.20 -7.71 -4.90
CA ILE A 383 13.82 -8.07 -5.23
C ILE A 383 13.31 -7.34 -6.47
N LEU A 384 13.55 -6.03 -6.54
CA LEU A 384 13.15 -5.20 -7.69
C LEU A 384 13.94 -5.58 -8.95
N ALA A 385 15.24 -5.84 -8.82
CA ALA A 385 16.11 -6.24 -9.93
C ALA A 385 15.70 -7.60 -10.49
N VAL A 386 15.41 -8.59 -9.64
CA VAL A 386 14.91 -9.90 -10.05
C VAL A 386 13.55 -9.78 -10.74
N ALA A 387 12.61 -9.04 -10.15
CA ALA A 387 11.28 -8.86 -10.74
C ALA A 387 11.39 -8.17 -12.12
N THR A 388 12.15 -7.08 -12.22
CA THR A 388 12.38 -6.34 -13.47
C THR A 388 13.10 -7.21 -14.50
N GLY A 389 14.12 -7.96 -14.11
CA GLY A 389 14.84 -8.90 -14.98
C GLY A 389 13.94 -10.00 -15.54
N CYS A 390 13.04 -10.54 -14.72
CA CYS A 390 12.03 -11.51 -15.18
C CYS A 390 11.07 -10.90 -16.20
N ALA A 391 10.56 -9.68 -15.96
CA ALA A 391 9.71 -9.00 -16.93
C ALA A 391 10.44 -8.68 -18.23
N LEU A 392 11.69 -8.23 -18.15
CA LEU A 392 12.50 -7.91 -19.33
C LEU A 392 12.77 -9.16 -20.17
N GLU A 393 13.13 -10.28 -19.55
CA GLU A 393 13.32 -11.55 -20.25
C GLU A 393 12.02 -12.04 -20.91
N LEU A 394 10.87 -11.92 -20.25
CA LEU A 394 9.57 -12.24 -20.86
C LEU A 394 9.22 -11.32 -22.03
N ILE A 395 9.55 -10.03 -21.95
CA ILE A 395 9.29 -9.04 -23.01
C ILE A 395 10.22 -9.26 -24.21
N ILE A 396 11.52 -9.49 -23.98
CA ILE A 396 12.52 -9.59 -25.05
C ILE A 396 12.48 -10.95 -25.73
N ARG A 397 12.40 -12.05 -24.96
CA ARG A 397 12.55 -13.42 -25.47
C ARG A 397 11.25 -14.22 -25.53
N GLY A 398 10.17 -13.76 -24.91
CA GLY A 398 8.88 -14.42 -24.99
C GLY A 398 8.91 -15.88 -24.52
N SER A 399 8.27 -16.76 -25.30
CA SER A 399 8.21 -18.22 -25.07
C SER A 399 9.51 -18.97 -25.39
N ASP A 400 10.41 -18.35 -26.15
CA ASP A 400 11.62 -19.00 -26.66
C ASP A 400 12.82 -18.85 -25.71
N GLY A 401 12.62 -18.02 -24.67
CA GLY A 401 13.57 -17.75 -23.59
C GLY A 401 13.55 -18.79 -22.46
N VAL A 402 13.89 -18.32 -21.27
CA VAL A 402 13.94 -19.16 -20.05
C VAL A 402 12.54 -19.55 -19.55
N PHE A 403 11.54 -18.73 -19.87
CA PHE A 403 10.18 -18.89 -19.36
C PHE A 403 9.28 -19.58 -20.38
N SER A 404 8.45 -20.51 -19.89
CA SER A 404 7.45 -21.19 -20.70
C SER A 404 6.05 -20.74 -20.31
N SER A 405 5.46 -19.89 -21.14
CA SER A 405 4.09 -19.44 -20.95
C SER A 405 3.10 -20.60 -21.12
N ARG A 406 2.09 -20.65 -20.25
CA ARG A 406 0.98 -21.59 -20.29
C ARG A 406 -0.34 -20.83 -20.28
N LEU A 407 -1.36 -21.40 -20.91
CA LEU A 407 -2.72 -20.90 -20.82
C LEU A 407 -3.28 -21.26 -19.43
N LEU A 408 -3.54 -20.26 -18.59
CA LEU A 408 -4.11 -20.45 -17.25
C LEU A 408 -5.62 -20.57 -17.29
N TRP A 409 -6.23 -19.70 -18.08
CA TRP A 409 -7.67 -19.57 -18.10
C TRP A 409 -8.12 -19.13 -19.49
N SER A 410 -9.12 -19.81 -20.02
CA SER A 410 -9.76 -19.46 -21.27
C SER A 410 -11.26 -19.36 -21.08
N VAL A 411 -11.86 -18.26 -21.50
CA VAL A 411 -13.31 -18.10 -21.58
C VAL A 411 -13.69 -17.98 -23.04
N ARG A 412 -14.58 -18.86 -23.49
CA ARG A 412 -15.21 -18.76 -24.81
C ARG A 412 -16.67 -18.39 -24.63
N LEU A 413 -17.02 -17.16 -25.02
CA LEU A 413 -18.41 -16.72 -25.03
C LEU A 413 -18.69 -15.98 -26.35
N SER A 414 -19.78 -16.35 -27.02
CA SER A 414 -20.30 -15.69 -28.21
C SER A 414 -19.27 -15.47 -29.35
N GLY A 415 -18.43 -16.47 -29.65
CA GLY A 415 -17.48 -16.43 -30.77
C GLY A 415 -16.19 -15.64 -30.52
N THR A 416 -15.93 -15.22 -29.28
CA THR A 416 -14.67 -14.59 -28.89
C THR A 416 -14.00 -15.30 -27.72
N ASP A 417 -12.69 -15.51 -27.85
CA ASP A 417 -11.88 -16.25 -26.89
C ASP A 417 -11.07 -15.27 -26.03
N PHE A 418 -11.32 -15.22 -24.72
CA PHE A 418 -10.45 -14.56 -23.75
C PHE A 418 -9.44 -15.56 -23.21
N GLU A 419 -8.17 -15.39 -23.57
CA GLU A 419 -7.08 -16.26 -23.15
C GLU A 419 -6.15 -15.52 -22.19
N LEU A 420 -6.07 -16.01 -20.96
CA LEU A 420 -5.17 -15.50 -19.94
C LEU A 420 -3.95 -16.42 -19.83
N HIS A 421 -2.79 -15.88 -20.20
CA HIS A 421 -1.52 -16.59 -20.17
C HIS A 421 -0.73 -16.28 -18.90
N THR A 422 0.02 -17.26 -18.38
CA THR A 422 0.89 -17.07 -17.21
C THR A 422 1.85 -15.90 -17.38
N ALA A 423 2.46 -15.74 -18.55
CA ALA A 423 3.38 -14.65 -18.84
C ALA A 423 2.73 -13.26 -18.72
N SER A 424 1.51 -13.11 -19.26
CA SER A 424 0.75 -11.85 -19.19
C SER A 424 0.41 -11.47 -17.75
N LEU A 425 0.01 -12.46 -16.94
CA LEU A 425 -0.31 -12.27 -15.53
C LEU A 425 0.97 -11.98 -14.72
N ALA A 426 2.07 -12.68 -15.00
CA ALA A 426 3.35 -12.46 -14.32
C ALA A 426 3.88 -11.04 -14.55
N ILE A 427 3.84 -10.54 -15.79
CA ILE A 427 4.26 -9.17 -16.11
C ILE A 427 3.40 -8.15 -15.39
N GLN A 428 2.08 -8.36 -15.33
CA GLN A 428 1.19 -7.49 -14.57
C GLN A 428 1.59 -7.43 -13.09
N ARG A 429 1.83 -8.59 -12.45
CA ARG A 429 2.25 -8.63 -11.04
C ARG A 429 3.61 -7.97 -10.85
N THR A 430 4.54 -8.19 -11.77
CA THR A 430 5.84 -7.51 -11.77
C THR A 430 5.70 -6.00 -11.86
N VAL A 431 4.94 -5.46 -12.82
CA VAL A 431 4.72 -4.02 -12.96
C VAL A 431 4.08 -3.44 -11.70
N THR A 432 3.15 -4.18 -11.08
CA THR A 432 2.53 -3.77 -9.81
C THR A 432 3.55 -3.72 -8.68
N ILE A 433 4.40 -4.74 -8.53
CA ILE A 433 5.44 -4.78 -7.48
C ILE A 433 6.50 -3.71 -7.73
N VAL A 434 7.04 -3.63 -8.95
CA VAL A 434 8.06 -2.65 -9.35
C VAL A 434 7.51 -1.23 -9.29
N GLY A 435 6.21 -1.03 -9.52
CA GLY A 435 5.54 0.25 -9.35
C GLY A 435 5.08 0.55 -7.91
N TRP A 436 5.05 -0.42 -7.00
CA TRP A 436 4.58 -0.20 -5.61
C TRP A 436 5.72 -0.11 -4.60
N PHE A 437 6.79 -0.88 -4.79
CA PHE A 437 7.92 -0.97 -3.88
C PHE A 437 8.95 0.18 -3.94
N PRO A 438 9.05 1.03 -4.98
CA PRO A 438 9.99 2.15 -4.97
C PRO A 438 9.80 3.11 -3.80
N ARG A 439 8.57 3.25 -3.27
CA ARG A 439 8.32 4.02 -2.05
C ARG A 439 9.11 3.49 -0.86
N VAL A 440 9.19 2.17 -0.70
CA VAL A 440 9.95 1.52 0.38
C VAL A 440 11.45 1.73 0.17
N LEU A 441 11.91 1.69 -1.09
CA LEU A 441 13.30 1.99 -1.43
C LEU A 441 13.68 3.44 -1.07
N ILE A 442 12.83 4.41 -1.45
CA ILE A 442 13.03 5.82 -1.12
C ILE A 442 13.02 6.02 0.40
N GLU A 443 12.12 5.37 1.11
CA GLU A 443 12.01 5.47 2.56
C GLU A 443 13.20 4.84 3.29
N LEU A 444 13.71 3.71 2.81
CA LEU A 444 14.94 3.11 3.35
C LEU A 444 16.18 3.95 3.04
N ALA A 445 16.20 4.65 1.91
CA ALA A 445 17.32 5.51 1.50
C ALA A 445 17.35 6.85 2.24
N THR A 446 16.18 7.47 2.46
CA THR A 446 16.06 8.85 2.99
C THR A 446 15.55 8.91 4.43
N GLY A 447 14.90 7.84 4.91
CA GLY A 447 14.28 7.79 6.22
C GLY A 447 15.27 7.53 7.36
N SER A 448 14.88 7.92 8.56
CA SER A 448 15.64 7.56 9.76
C SER A 448 15.35 6.11 10.16
N PRO A 449 16.36 5.35 10.66
CA PRO A 449 16.22 3.93 10.95
C PRO A 449 15.16 3.63 12.03
N ASP A 450 14.86 4.61 12.89
CA ASP A 450 13.89 4.50 13.99
C ASP A 450 12.42 4.69 13.55
N GLN A 451 12.16 5.08 12.29
CA GLN A 451 10.81 5.29 11.77
C GLN A 451 10.23 3.98 11.25
N LEU A 452 8.99 3.67 11.61
CA LEU A 452 8.27 2.52 11.06
C LEU A 452 7.92 2.77 9.58
N LEU A 453 8.10 1.76 8.73
CA LEU A 453 7.96 1.80 7.26
C LEU A 453 6.51 1.58 6.79
N PHE A 454 5.78 0.67 7.43
CA PHE A 454 4.43 0.28 7.07
C PHE A 454 3.42 0.75 8.11
N ILE A 455 3.79 0.74 9.40
CA ILE A 455 2.89 1.18 10.47
C ILE A 455 2.85 2.71 10.53
N HIS A 456 1.71 3.26 10.12
CA HIS A 456 1.47 4.69 10.15
C HIS A 456 0.25 5.05 11.00
N ARG A 457 0.23 6.29 11.52
CA ARG A 457 -0.92 6.85 12.23
C ARG A 457 -1.67 7.83 11.34
N GLN A 458 -2.99 7.82 11.42
CA GLN A 458 -3.81 8.69 10.58
C GLN A 458 -3.79 10.14 11.05
N VAL A 459 -3.92 11.06 10.09
CA VAL A 459 -3.98 12.49 10.29
C VAL A 459 -5.39 12.99 9.98
N GLU A 460 -5.85 13.97 10.73
CA GLU A 460 -7.10 14.68 10.53
C GLU A 460 -6.77 16.15 10.33
N PHE A 461 -7.47 16.86 9.43
CA PHE A 461 -7.32 18.31 9.32
C PHE A 461 -8.57 19.03 9.76
N PHE A 462 -8.39 20.25 10.24
CA PHE A 462 -9.50 21.14 10.58
C PHE A 462 -10.05 21.81 9.32
N SER A 463 -11.35 21.71 9.11
CA SER A 463 -12.07 22.46 8.09
C SER A 463 -12.87 23.58 8.76
N PRO A 464 -12.72 24.83 8.31
CA PRO A 464 -13.53 25.94 8.82
C PRO A 464 -14.97 25.93 8.26
N TYR A 465 -15.28 25.03 7.32
CA TYR A 465 -16.58 24.95 6.66
C TYR A 465 -17.37 23.72 7.11
N VAL A 466 -18.67 23.89 7.29
CA VAL A 466 -19.64 22.81 7.52
C VAL A 466 -19.80 22.00 6.24
N THR A 467 -20.01 20.68 6.34
CA THR A 467 -20.30 19.88 5.15
C THR A 467 -21.74 20.12 4.70
N PHE A 468 -21.98 20.06 3.38
CA PHE A 468 -23.33 20.29 2.84
C PHE A 468 -24.38 19.27 3.30
N SER A 469 -23.97 18.17 3.94
CA SER A 469 -24.87 17.09 4.37
C SER A 469 -25.09 17.05 5.87
N ASP A 470 -24.48 17.97 6.64
CA ASP A 470 -24.75 18.06 8.07
C ASP A 470 -26.12 18.72 8.30
N PRO A 471 -26.96 18.18 9.19
CA PRO A 471 -28.20 18.85 9.57
C PRO A 471 -27.87 20.22 10.14
N VAL A 472 -28.58 21.26 9.66
CA VAL A 472 -28.45 22.63 10.15
C VAL A 472 -28.64 22.60 11.67
N PRO A 473 -27.73 23.19 12.47
CA PRO A 473 -27.92 23.25 13.91
C PRO A 473 -29.27 23.89 14.22
N SER A 474 -30.08 23.19 15.01
CA SER A 474 -31.46 23.55 15.37
C SER A 474 -31.61 24.97 15.95
N ASN A 475 -30.53 25.56 16.46
CA ASN A 475 -30.50 26.93 16.95
C ASN A 475 -30.65 28.01 15.86
N THR A 476 -30.59 27.68 14.57
CA THR A 476 -30.82 28.64 13.48
C THR A 476 -32.28 28.63 12.96
N GLN A 477 -33.12 27.70 13.42
CA GLN A 477 -34.56 27.72 13.10
C GLN A 477 -35.38 28.54 14.11
N ALA A 478 -34.81 28.90 15.27
CA ALA A 478 -35.50 29.71 16.26
C ALA A 478 -35.51 31.22 15.94
N THR A 479 -34.64 31.70 15.03
CA THR A 479 -34.51 33.13 14.70
C THR A 479 -35.19 33.55 13.39
N THR A 480 -35.81 32.62 12.66
CA THR A 480 -36.55 32.91 11.41
C THR A 480 -38.06 32.78 11.53
N SER A 481 -38.61 32.56 12.72
CA SER A 481 -40.06 32.63 13.00
C SER A 481 -40.52 33.96 13.64
N LEU A 482 -39.62 34.93 13.77
CA LEU A 482 -39.95 36.31 14.15
C LEU A 482 -39.22 37.27 13.20
N ARG A 483 -39.68 37.33 11.95
CA ARG A 483 -39.56 38.52 11.10
C ARG A 483 -40.59 38.51 9.98
#